data_AF-A0A7C7A3D1-F1
#
_entry.id   AF-A0A7C7A3D1-F1
#
_cell.length_a   1.000
_cell.length_b   1.000
_cell.length_c   1.000
_cell.angle_alpha   90.00
_cell.angle_beta   90.00
_cell.angle_gamma   90.00
#
_symmetry.space_group_name_H-M   'P 1'
#
loop_
_entity.id
_entity.type
_entity.pdbx_description
1 polymer ?
#
loop_
_entity_poly.entity_id
_entity_poly.type
_entity_poly.pdbx_seq_one_letter_code
_entity_poly.pdbx_strand_id
1 'polypeptide(L)'
;MKLLSEKGVTTFMGKPSVKGNAGATGMVGIVDVPPETIEITDEMFDELAKEKGIQNPERDPGKYPYANEVAKKYDLKVDDSGSTGFSLRDKATNYTLVDLTMHENNRSFTVNVYDYDNNKQLAFDIIESTGKVDINEVKEAIEKQLNSNGEPQYWEITGGLVEFEGPTGDVPAVIRIYLFEDGDNQ
;
A
#
# COMPACT_ATOMS: atom_id res chain seq x y z
N MET A 1 -37.69 39.33 -26.13
CA MET A 1 -36.73 38.21 -26.09
C MET A 1 -36.38 37.85 -27.52
N LYS A 2 -35.11 37.94 -27.92
CA LYS A 2 -34.64 37.47 -29.24
C LYS A 2 -34.38 35.97 -29.14
N LEU A 3 -35.06 35.17 -29.96
CA LEU A 3 -34.89 33.73 -30.04
C LEU A 3 -33.45 33.40 -30.51
N LEU A 4 -32.81 32.40 -29.90
CA LEU A 4 -31.53 31.83 -30.36
C LEU A 4 -31.63 31.14 -31.75
N SER A 5 -32.79 31.19 -32.41
CA SER A 5 -33.07 30.48 -33.66
C SER A 5 -32.35 31.04 -34.89
N GLU A 6 -31.73 32.21 -34.81
CA GLU A 6 -31.21 32.88 -36.01
C GLU A 6 -29.72 32.71 -36.28
N LYS A 7 -28.84 32.38 -35.33
CA LYS A 7 -27.39 32.24 -35.62
C LYS A 7 -26.68 31.26 -34.70
N GLY A 8 -26.82 29.97 -34.98
CA GLY A 8 -25.94 28.92 -34.46
C GLY A 8 -25.25 28.22 -35.63
N VAL A 9 -24.28 28.87 -36.27
CA VAL A 9 -23.43 28.21 -37.27
C VAL A 9 -22.17 27.74 -36.55
N THR A 10 -22.19 26.53 -36.01
CA THR A 10 -20.96 25.86 -35.58
C THR A 10 -20.39 25.12 -36.78
N THR A 11 -19.22 25.55 -37.23
CA THR A 11 -18.41 24.84 -38.22
C THR A 11 -17.49 23.86 -37.51
N PHE A 12 -17.52 22.59 -37.89
CA PHE A 12 -16.50 21.62 -37.52
C PHE A 12 -15.67 21.33 -38.78
N MET A 13 -14.36 21.56 -38.72
CA MET A 13 -13.41 21.30 -39.82
C MET A 13 -13.83 21.93 -41.17
N GLY A 14 -14.38 23.15 -41.13
CA GLY A 14 -14.73 23.92 -42.33
C GLY A 14 -15.98 23.44 -43.08
N LYS A 15 -16.70 22.42 -42.59
CA LYS A 15 -17.99 21.99 -43.16
C LYS A 15 -19.15 22.49 -42.28
N PRO A 16 -20.24 23.01 -42.87
CA PRO A 16 -21.44 23.37 -42.12
C PRO A 16 -22.08 22.12 -41.50
N SER A 17 -22.34 22.15 -40.21
CA SER A 17 -23.05 21.09 -39.50
C SER A 17 -24.50 21.02 -39.96
N VAL A 18 -25.03 19.82 -40.22
CA VAL A 18 -26.44 19.63 -40.57
C VAL A 18 -27.30 20.03 -39.37
N LYS A 19 -28.31 20.90 -39.58
CA LYS A 19 -29.29 21.24 -38.55
C LYS A 19 -29.99 19.96 -38.08
N GLY A 20 -29.73 19.53 -36.86
CA GLY A 20 -30.52 18.50 -36.20
C GLY A 20 -31.94 19.00 -35.92
N ASN A 21 -32.93 18.12 -36.01
CA ASN A 21 -34.34 18.38 -35.67
C ASN A 21 -34.56 18.44 -34.13
N ALA A 22 -33.81 19.30 -33.44
CA ALA A 22 -33.97 19.50 -32.01
C ALA A 22 -35.12 20.49 -31.74
N GLY A 23 -36.20 20.01 -31.13
CA GLY A 23 -37.23 20.88 -30.53
C GLY A 23 -36.67 21.68 -29.34
N ALA A 24 -37.45 22.66 -28.87
CA ALA A 24 -37.05 23.69 -27.89
C ALA A 24 -36.58 23.18 -26.50
N THR A 25 -36.54 21.87 -26.27
CA THR A 25 -36.09 21.23 -25.02
C THR A 25 -34.96 20.23 -25.22
N GLY A 26 -34.45 20.03 -26.43
CA GLY A 26 -33.41 19.04 -26.72
C GLY A 26 -32.01 19.63 -26.69
N MET A 27 -31.28 19.48 -25.59
CA MET A 27 -29.83 19.28 -25.72
C MET A 27 -29.67 17.93 -26.42
N VAL A 28 -29.30 17.94 -27.70
CA VAL A 28 -28.93 16.72 -28.41
C VAL A 28 -27.52 16.35 -27.95
N GLY A 29 -27.43 15.77 -26.75
CA GLY A 29 -26.30 14.96 -26.36
C GLY A 29 -26.24 13.74 -27.27
N ILE A 30 -25.05 13.24 -27.53
CA ILE A 30 -24.83 12.00 -28.28
C ILE A 30 -25.58 10.89 -27.52
N VAL A 31 -26.73 10.43 -28.02
CA VAL A 31 -27.67 9.55 -27.31
C VAL A 31 -27.19 8.09 -27.21
N ASP A 32 -26.17 7.68 -27.97
CA ASP A 32 -25.83 6.26 -28.13
C ASP A 32 -24.34 5.91 -27.92
N VAL A 33 -23.60 6.68 -27.12
CA VAL A 33 -22.28 6.20 -26.66
C VAL A 33 -22.44 5.64 -25.26
N PRO A 34 -22.31 4.31 -25.06
CA PRO A 34 -22.24 3.74 -23.73
C PRO A 34 -21.15 4.50 -22.95
N PRO A 35 -21.38 4.93 -21.71
CA PRO A 35 -20.32 5.46 -20.89
C PRO A 35 -19.33 4.32 -20.64
N GLU A 36 -18.27 4.26 -21.45
CA GLU A 36 -17.12 3.43 -21.14
C GLU A 36 -16.45 4.07 -19.92
N THR A 37 -16.70 3.49 -18.75
CA THR A 37 -15.92 3.79 -17.55
C THR A 37 -14.55 3.15 -17.73
N ILE A 38 -13.68 3.81 -18.49
CA ILE A 38 -12.27 3.46 -18.54
C ILE A 38 -11.66 4.01 -17.25
N GLU A 39 -11.27 3.11 -16.36
CA GLU A 39 -10.51 3.46 -15.17
C GLU A 39 -9.09 3.82 -15.61
N ILE A 40 -8.69 5.07 -15.41
CA ILE A 40 -7.36 5.55 -15.78
C ILE A 40 -6.39 5.14 -14.68
N THR A 41 -5.52 4.16 -14.96
CA THR A 41 -4.53 3.65 -14.00
C THR A 41 -3.18 4.36 -14.13
N ASP A 42 -2.37 4.33 -13.08
CA ASP A 42 -0.98 4.83 -13.11
C ASP A 42 -0.14 4.12 -14.19
N GLU A 43 -0.43 2.85 -14.48
CA GLU A 43 0.23 2.07 -15.53
C GLU A 43 -0.02 2.65 -16.93
N MET A 44 -1.24 3.14 -17.19
CA MET A 44 -1.58 3.82 -18.45
C MET A 44 -0.80 5.14 -18.60
N PHE A 45 -0.53 5.84 -17.49
CA PHE A 45 0.32 7.03 -17.50
C PHE A 45 1.79 6.68 -17.72
N ASP A 46 2.29 5.59 -17.14
CA ASP A 46 3.67 5.13 -17.34
C ASP A 46 3.92 4.67 -18.79
N GLU A 47 2.95 4.01 -19.41
CA GLU A 47 3.00 3.67 -20.85
C GLU A 47 3.00 4.93 -21.72
N LEU A 48 2.13 5.89 -21.42
CA LEU A 48 2.07 7.16 -22.15
C LEU A 48 3.38 7.96 -21.98
N ALA A 49 3.97 7.95 -20.79
CA ALA A 49 5.25 8.60 -20.50
C ALA A 49 6.38 7.95 -21.31
N LYS A 50 6.44 6.61 -21.35
CA LYS A 50 7.39 5.87 -22.21
C LYS A 50 7.22 6.20 -23.69
N GLU A 51 5.98 6.23 -24.20
CA GLU A 51 5.69 6.58 -25.59
C GLU A 51 6.14 8.01 -25.93
N LYS A 52 6.03 8.94 -24.98
CA LYS A 52 6.47 10.34 -25.12
C LYS A 52 7.97 10.54 -24.84
N GLY A 53 8.71 9.48 -24.55
CA GLY A 53 10.14 9.58 -24.19
C GLY A 53 10.37 10.30 -22.86
N ILE A 54 9.33 10.43 -22.03
CA ILE A 54 9.42 10.97 -20.68
C ILE A 54 9.78 9.79 -19.79
N GLN A 55 11.02 9.78 -19.32
CA GLN A 55 11.40 8.88 -18.25
C GLN A 55 10.74 9.43 -16.98
N ASN A 56 9.67 8.78 -16.52
CA ASN A 56 9.12 9.10 -15.20
C ASN A 56 10.27 8.96 -14.20
N PRO A 57 10.47 9.96 -13.30
CA PRO A 57 11.53 9.85 -12.30
C PRO A 57 11.33 8.52 -11.57
N GLU A 58 12.42 7.77 -11.38
CA GLU A 58 12.36 6.57 -10.55
C GLU A 58 11.69 6.99 -9.23
N ARG A 59 10.54 6.36 -8.94
CA ARG A 59 9.82 6.58 -7.69
C ARG A 59 10.85 6.29 -6.61
N ASP A 60 11.26 7.32 -5.88
CA ASP A 60 12.26 7.19 -4.82
C ASP A 60 11.82 5.99 -3.96
N PRO A 61 12.63 4.91 -3.88
CA PRO A 61 12.22 3.65 -3.26
C PRO A 61 12.07 3.77 -1.73
N GLY A 62 11.77 4.96 -1.22
CA GLY A 62 11.66 5.27 0.19
C GLY A 62 12.95 4.99 0.94
N LYS A 63 12.93 5.24 2.25
CA LYS A 63 14.01 4.84 3.17
C LYS A 63 14.12 3.32 3.32
N TYR A 64 13.08 2.59 2.95
CA TYR A 64 12.96 1.15 3.14
C TYR A 64 12.50 0.45 1.84
N PRO A 65 13.42 0.14 0.91
CA PRO A 65 13.09 -0.45 -0.39
C PRO A 65 12.30 -1.76 -0.30
N TYR A 66 12.62 -2.61 0.67
CA TYR A 66 11.91 -3.87 0.92
C TYR A 66 10.42 -3.65 1.29
N ALA A 67 10.10 -2.54 1.95
CA ALA A 67 8.72 -2.19 2.29
C ALA A 67 7.88 -1.89 1.04
N ASN A 68 8.49 -1.35 -0.02
CA ASN A 68 7.79 -1.05 -1.26
C ASN A 68 7.41 -2.31 -2.05
N GLU A 69 8.26 -3.34 -2.03
CA GLU A 69 7.94 -4.62 -2.68
C GLU A 69 6.72 -5.26 -2.04
N VAL A 70 6.68 -5.30 -0.70
CA VAL A 70 5.55 -5.83 0.04
C VAL A 70 4.32 -4.92 -0.14
N ALA A 71 4.46 -3.60 -0.04
CA ALA A 71 3.34 -2.69 -0.25
C ALA A 71 2.70 -2.89 -1.64
N LYS A 72 3.52 -3.05 -2.68
CA LYS A 72 3.03 -3.33 -4.04
C LYS A 72 2.28 -4.66 -4.11
N LYS A 73 2.78 -5.72 -3.46
CA LYS A 73 2.12 -7.04 -3.41
C LYS A 73 0.71 -6.97 -2.84
N TYR A 74 0.48 -6.09 -1.86
CA TYR A 74 -0.79 -5.94 -1.15
C TYR A 74 -1.63 -4.72 -1.58
N ASP A 75 -1.22 -4.01 -2.64
CA ASP A 75 -1.85 -2.77 -3.10
C ASP A 75 -1.93 -1.67 -2.01
N LEU A 76 -0.89 -1.56 -1.19
CA LEU A 76 -0.80 -0.61 -0.08
C LEU A 76 0.10 0.58 -0.44
N LYS A 77 0.14 1.57 0.46
CA LYS A 77 1.13 2.65 0.42
C LYS A 77 2.05 2.58 1.64
N VAL A 78 3.30 2.96 1.44
CA VAL A 78 4.29 3.13 2.50
C VAL A 78 4.24 4.57 3.02
N ASP A 79 4.19 4.73 4.33
CA ASP A 79 4.45 5.99 5.03
C ASP A 79 5.73 5.84 5.84
N ASP A 80 6.83 6.37 5.32
CA ASP A 80 8.16 6.36 5.94
C ASP A 80 8.60 7.78 6.34
N SER A 81 7.63 8.67 6.56
CA SER A 81 7.87 10.06 6.99
C SER A 81 8.55 10.14 8.37
N GLY A 82 8.43 9.08 9.18
CA GLY A 82 9.09 8.91 10.47
C GLY A 82 10.62 8.77 10.38
N SER A 83 11.27 8.87 11.55
CA SER A 83 12.73 8.76 11.67
C SER A 83 13.23 7.34 11.93
N THR A 84 12.40 6.47 12.50
CA THR A 84 12.81 5.17 13.03
C THR A 84 12.09 3.99 12.38
N GLY A 85 11.29 4.21 11.34
CA GLY A 85 10.46 3.14 10.80
C GLY A 85 9.56 3.57 9.65
N PHE A 86 8.61 2.71 9.33
CA PHE A 86 7.56 2.96 8.34
C PHE A 86 6.26 2.26 8.71
N SER A 87 5.16 2.76 8.16
CA SER A 87 3.85 2.14 8.24
C SER A 87 3.37 1.70 6.86
N LEU A 88 2.79 0.51 6.77
CA LEU A 88 1.97 0.10 5.62
C LEU A 88 0.52 0.48 5.87
N ARG A 89 -0.03 1.27 4.96
CA ARG A 89 -1.37 1.83 5.08
C ARG A 89 -2.25 1.47 3.91
N ASP A 90 -3.52 1.29 4.20
CA ASP A 90 -4.56 1.21 3.19
C ASP A 90 -4.62 2.51 2.37
N LYS A 91 -4.72 2.39 1.04
CA LYS A 91 -4.69 3.54 0.15
C LYS A 91 -5.92 4.42 0.29
N ALA A 92 -7.10 3.82 0.46
CA ALA A 92 -8.38 4.51 0.46
C ALA A 92 -8.68 5.21 1.79
N THR A 93 -8.45 4.52 2.91
CA THR A 93 -8.79 4.95 4.27
C THR A 93 -7.63 5.61 4.99
N ASN A 94 -6.40 5.42 4.51
CA ASN A 94 -5.16 5.83 5.19
C ASN A 94 -4.94 5.16 6.56
N TYR A 95 -5.70 4.10 6.86
CA TYR A 95 -5.57 3.33 8.08
C TYR A 95 -4.29 2.50 8.07
N THR A 96 -3.59 2.43 9.20
CA THR A 96 -2.36 1.65 9.35
C THR A 96 -2.70 0.19 9.60
N LEU A 97 -2.14 -0.70 8.80
CA LEU A 97 -2.33 -2.16 8.93
C LEU A 97 -1.15 -2.80 9.68
N VAL A 98 0.07 -2.38 9.31
CA VAL A 98 1.31 -2.82 9.94
C VAL A 98 2.24 -1.63 10.11
N ASP A 99 2.88 -1.53 11.26
CA ASP A 99 3.92 -0.54 11.53
C ASP A 99 5.20 -1.26 11.95
N LEU A 100 6.33 -0.87 11.35
CA LEU A 100 7.64 -1.38 11.72
C LEU A 100 8.49 -0.25 12.27
N THR A 101 9.00 -0.43 13.48
CA THR A 101 9.94 0.48 14.13
C THR A 101 11.26 -0.23 14.38
N MET A 102 12.36 0.34 13.89
CA MET A 102 13.74 -0.06 14.15
C MET A 102 14.23 0.56 15.47
N HIS A 103 14.96 -0.22 16.25
CA HIS A 103 15.52 0.17 17.54
C HIS A 103 17.04 -0.10 17.58
N GLU A 104 17.73 0.59 18.49
CA GLU A 104 19.12 0.29 18.90
C GLU A 104 20.10 0.03 17.74
N ASN A 105 20.24 0.98 16.82
CA ASN A 105 21.12 0.83 15.63
C ASN A 105 20.81 -0.41 14.78
N ASN A 106 19.53 -0.77 14.64
CA ASN A 106 19.04 -1.94 13.92
C ASN A 106 19.36 -3.30 14.58
N ARG A 107 19.66 -3.32 15.89
CA ARG A 107 19.81 -4.54 16.69
C ARG A 107 18.49 -5.10 17.18
N SER A 108 17.41 -4.35 17.08
CA SER A 108 16.06 -4.88 17.31
C SER A 108 15.05 -4.11 16.48
N PHE A 109 13.89 -4.72 16.27
CA PHE A 109 12.77 -4.05 15.63
C PHE A 109 11.44 -4.59 16.16
N THR A 110 10.45 -3.70 16.16
CA THR A 110 9.08 -3.97 16.59
C THR A 110 8.17 -3.90 15.38
N VAL A 111 7.29 -4.89 15.23
CA VAL A 111 6.22 -4.91 14.24
C VAL A 111 4.89 -4.90 14.97
N ASN A 112 4.14 -3.80 14.85
CA ASN A 112 2.77 -3.70 15.32
C ASN A 112 1.83 -4.15 14.20
N VAL A 113 0.92 -5.07 14.52
CA VAL A 113 -0.04 -5.64 13.57
C VAL A 113 -1.45 -5.30 14.04
N TYR A 114 -2.08 -4.35 13.36
CA TYR A 114 -3.45 -3.98 13.61
C TYR A 114 -4.37 -5.04 13.02
N ASP A 115 -5.39 -5.51 13.75
CA ASP A 115 -6.25 -6.62 13.32
C ASP A 115 -5.44 -7.84 12.87
N TYR A 116 -4.75 -8.46 13.85
CA TYR A 116 -3.75 -9.50 13.63
C TYR A 116 -4.26 -10.66 12.78
N ASP A 117 -5.50 -11.11 12.98
CA ASP A 117 -6.03 -12.25 12.23
C ASP A 117 -6.10 -11.97 10.71
N ASN A 118 -6.38 -10.72 10.33
CA ASN A 118 -6.45 -10.28 8.95
C ASN A 118 -5.08 -9.86 8.39
N ASN A 119 -4.19 -9.31 9.22
CA ASN A 119 -2.94 -8.67 8.77
C ASN A 119 -1.65 -9.41 9.13
N LYS A 120 -1.69 -10.55 9.83
CA LYS A 120 -0.48 -11.31 10.21
C LYS A 120 0.40 -11.71 9.01
N GLN A 121 -0.20 -12.06 7.88
CA GLN A 121 0.58 -12.45 6.70
C GLN A 121 1.36 -11.25 6.12
N LEU A 122 0.76 -10.06 6.13
CA LEU A 122 1.44 -8.82 5.74
C LEU A 122 2.65 -8.54 6.65
N ALA A 123 2.48 -8.76 7.96
CA ALA A 123 3.56 -8.62 8.93
C ALA A 123 4.69 -9.63 8.68
N PHE A 124 4.36 -10.89 8.41
CA PHE A 124 5.35 -11.93 8.11
C PHE A 124 6.13 -11.63 6.83
N ASP A 125 5.45 -11.19 5.78
CA ASP A 125 6.11 -10.80 4.53
C ASP A 125 7.06 -9.62 4.74
N ILE A 126 6.69 -8.64 5.58
CA ILE A 126 7.59 -7.55 5.96
C ILE A 126 8.80 -8.07 6.73
N ILE A 127 8.61 -8.89 7.76
CA ILE A 127 9.70 -9.46 8.56
C ILE A 127 10.66 -10.25 7.66
N GLU A 128 10.13 -11.11 6.79
CA GLU A 128 10.91 -11.88 5.82
C GLU A 128 11.70 -10.96 4.88
N SER A 129 11.07 -9.90 4.37
CA SER A 129 11.71 -8.94 3.46
C SER A 129 12.86 -8.15 4.08
N THR A 130 12.95 -8.08 5.42
CA THR A 130 14.11 -7.48 6.09
C THR A 130 15.38 -8.28 5.88
N GLY A 131 15.28 -9.58 5.60
CA GLY A 131 16.41 -10.50 5.49
C GLY A 131 17.20 -10.70 6.79
N LYS A 132 16.66 -10.28 7.95
CA LYS A 132 17.37 -10.31 9.24
C LYS A 132 17.20 -11.59 10.03
N VAL A 133 16.18 -12.38 9.73
CA VAL A 133 15.78 -13.58 10.49
C VAL A 133 15.16 -14.62 9.55
N ASP A 134 15.15 -15.89 9.97
CA ASP A 134 14.35 -16.93 9.31
C ASP A 134 12.87 -16.75 9.73
N ILE A 135 12.01 -16.47 8.76
CA ILE A 135 10.59 -16.24 9.02
C ILE A 135 9.88 -17.47 9.58
N ASN A 136 10.36 -18.68 9.29
CA ASN A 136 9.74 -19.90 9.79
C ASN A 136 9.98 -20.04 11.30
N GLU A 137 11.18 -19.72 11.78
CA GLU A 137 11.48 -19.70 13.21
C GLU A 137 10.63 -18.66 13.95
N VAL A 138 10.40 -17.49 13.34
CA VAL A 138 9.52 -16.44 13.90
C VAL A 138 8.07 -16.93 13.99
N LYS A 139 7.55 -17.59 12.94
CA LYS A 139 6.19 -18.17 12.96
C LYS A 139 6.06 -19.23 14.04
N GLU A 140 7.02 -20.14 14.15
CA GLU A 140 7.03 -21.17 15.20
C GLU A 140 7.10 -20.57 16.61
N ALA A 141 7.92 -19.53 16.82
CA ALA A 141 7.99 -18.80 18.08
C ALA A 141 6.64 -18.20 18.46
N ILE A 142 5.96 -17.54 17.52
CA ILE A 142 4.63 -16.95 17.75
C ILE A 142 3.59 -18.04 18.04
N GLU A 143 3.61 -19.17 17.31
CA GLU A 143 2.71 -20.29 17.57
C GLU A 143 2.92 -20.89 18.96
N LYS A 144 4.17 -21.07 19.40
CA LYS A 144 4.48 -21.53 20.76
C LYS A 144 3.96 -20.54 21.80
N GLN A 145 4.14 -19.25 21.57
CA GLN A 145 3.67 -18.18 22.45
C GLN A 145 2.13 -18.17 22.57
N LEU A 146 1.42 -18.29 21.45
CA LEU A 146 -0.05 -18.36 21.42
C LEU A 146 -0.62 -19.57 22.17
N ASN A 147 0.14 -20.67 22.23
CA ASN A 147 -0.24 -21.89 22.95
C ASN A 147 0.30 -21.92 24.40
N SER A 148 1.05 -20.91 24.84
CA SER A 148 1.48 -20.76 26.21
C SER A 148 0.35 -20.19 27.08
N ASN A 149 0.48 -20.23 28.42
CA ASN A 149 -0.56 -19.79 29.36
C ASN A 149 -0.81 -18.26 29.39
N GLY A 150 -0.50 -17.55 28.31
CA GLY A 150 -0.78 -16.12 28.12
C GLY A 150 0.23 -15.17 28.75
N GLU A 151 1.33 -15.67 29.32
CA GLU A 151 2.44 -14.81 29.79
C GLU A 151 3.40 -14.51 28.63
N PRO A 152 3.84 -13.27 28.41
CA PRO A 152 4.87 -12.95 27.42
C PRO A 152 6.12 -13.79 27.65
N GLN A 153 6.54 -14.56 26.65
CA GLN A 153 7.81 -15.31 26.67
C GLN A 153 8.66 -14.95 25.47
N TYR A 154 9.97 -15.01 25.70
CA TYR A 154 10.97 -14.90 24.66
C TYR A 154 11.25 -16.30 24.12
N TRP A 155 11.22 -16.43 22.81
CA TRP A 155 11.55 -17.66 22.11
C TRP A 155 12.83 -17.45 21.32
N GLU A 156 13.79 -18.35 21.54
CA GLU A 156 15.06 -18.34 20.81
C GLU A 156 14.85 -18.65 19.34
N ILE A 157 15.55 -17.86 18.51
CA ILE A 157 15.70 -18.07 17.08
C ILE A 157 17.20 -17.98 16.74
N THR A 158 17.58 -18.45 15.56
CA THR A 158 18.94 -18.32 15.07
C THR A 158 19.32 -16.85 14.99
N GLY A 159 20.32 -16.45 15.79
CA GLY A 159 20.81 -15.07 15.83
C GLY A 159 19.93 -14.10 16.61
N GLY A 160 18.99 -14.56 17.44
CA GLY A 160 18.14 -13.63 18.19
C GLY A 160 17.07 -14.24 19.09
N LEU A 161 16.13 -13.37 19.48
CA LEU A 161 14.94 -13.71 20.26
C LEU A 161 13.71 -13.09 19.61
N VAL A 162 12.59 -13.80 19.70
CA VAL A 162 11.26 -13.29 19.35
C VAL A 162 10.41 -13.21 20.60
N GLU A 163 9.78 -12.06 20.80
CA GLU A 163 8.73 -11.85 21.78
C GLU A 163 7.44 -11.53 21.05
N PHE A 164 6.34 -12.17 21.45
CA PHE A 164 5.03 -11.90 20.88
C PHE A 164 4.02 -11.56 21.97
N GLU A 165 3.38 -10.42 21.79
CA GLU A 165 2.27 -9.95 22.59
C GLU A 165 1.02 -10.02 21.72
N GLY A 166 0.10 -10.93 22.07
CA GLY A 166 -1.14 -11.11 21.33
C GLY A 166 -2.02 -9.85 21.38
N PRO A 167 -2.94 -9.69 20.42
CA PRO A 167 -3.85 -8.56 20.43
C PRO A 167 -4.72 -8.60 21.69
N THR A 168 -4.83 -7.47 22.39
CA THR A 168 -5.69 -7.33 23.58
C THR A 168 -6.76 -6.27 23.34
N GLY A 169 -7.96 -6.72 22.94
CA GLY A 169 -9.04 -5.82 22.55
C GLY A 169 -8.66 -5.00 21.32
N ASP A 170 -8.62 -3.67 21.47
CA ASP A 170 -8.26 -2.73 20.38
C ASP A 170 -6.75 -2.50 20.25
N VAL A 171 -5.93 -3.17 21.06
CA VAL A 171 -4.46 -3.05 21.02
C VAL A 171 -3.91 -3.96 19.91
N PRO A 172 -3.05 -3.46 19.00
CA PRO A 172 -2.44 -4.28 17.97
C PRO A 172 -1.61 -5.41 18.60
N ALA A 173 -1.47 -6.52 17.87
CA ALA A 173 -0.49 -7.52 18.25
C ALA A 173 0.92 -6.95 18.04
N VAL A 174 1.86 -7.29 18.92
CA VAL A 174 3.23 -6.79 18.86
C VAL A 174 4.19 -7.95 18.71
N ILE A 175 4.99 -7.92 17.64
CA ILE A 175 6.11 -8.83 17.43
C ILE A 175 7.39 -8.04 17.66
N ARG A 176 8.19 -8.39 18.68
CA ARG A 176 9.50 -7.78 18.92
C ARG A 176 10.58 -8.79 18.58
N ILE A 177 11.54 -8.36 17.77
CA ILE A 177 12.65 -9.19 17.32
C ILE A 177 13.94 -8.53 17.79
N TYR A 178 14.69 -9.28 18.59
CA TYR A 178 16.00 -8.89 19.11
C TYR A 178 17.07 -9.68 18.38
N LEU A 179 18.10 -9.00 17.87
CA LEU A 179 19.18 -9.60 17.10
C LEU A 179 20.47 -9.58 17.91
N PHE A 180 21.13 -10.72 17.96
CA PHE A 180 22.42 -10.91 18.59
C PHE A 180 23.55 -10.65 17.58
N GLU A 181 24.68 -10.13 18.06
CA GLU A 181 25.86 -10.03 17.20
C GLU A 181 26.51 -11.42 17.05
N ASP A 182 27.16 -11.65 15.90
CA ASP A 182 28.01 -12.82 15.70
C ASP A 182 29.11 -12.84 16.79
N GLY A 183 28.89 -13.64 17.84
CA GLY A 183 29.78 -13.73 19.00
C GLY A 183 29.09 -13.70 20.37
N ASP A 184 27.80 -13.33 20.44
CA ASP A 184 27.06 -13.23 21.71
C ASP A 184 26.55 -14.60 22.24
N ASN A 185 26.66 -15.67 21.45
CA ASN A 185 26.41 -17.05 21.88
C ASN A 185 27.70 -17.70 22.42
N GLN A 186 28.11 -17.36 23.66
CA GLN A 186 29.13 -18.11 24.42
C GLN A 186 28.67 -18.45 25.83
#